data_AF-A0A9D2TPR7-F1
#
_entry.id   AF-A0A9D2TPR7-F1
#
_cell.length_a   1.000
_cell.length_b   1.000
_cell.length_c   1.000
_cell.angle_alpha   90.00
_cell.angle_beta   90.00
_cell.angle_gamma   90.00
#
_symmetry.space_group_name_H-M   'P 1'
#
loop_
_entity.id
_entity.type
_entity.pdbx_description
1 polymer ?
#
loop_
_entity_poly.entity_id
_entity_poly.type
_entity_poly.pdbx_seq_one_letter_code
_entity_poly.pdbx_strand_id
1 'polypeptide(L)'
;MLQSSVLMVAVVLGGVVLSDLLPVWTLWALPVVWALCLTGAVIAYRALGHAEYGPYLILRSGLFYRATVVLRRDAVSTVGVRESVLQRWLGLRTVSVMTAAGYGGYDLPDVGVRDATALAEKYSPGILDGFTHELPMPQGRPTGAGEAGAATTVRIPAPDLARGVMLLLIAMAYAVVHAGFGFGESTAGLSWWDQVAAGVSALVLDNRAFPMFAILFGYGLAWSVRRQRERQVYRVDTELRLRRRAWMLLAIGAVHAALVFPGEILTSYGLAILLIGWLLFRSQRTLRRAAVVTGVFYLVTVTVGMIMQAYSRDEAGSAIAAIPGYTTAEDWVERIIGVPIGPVFLAVTYPLLLLVILGFMAGKARLLEEPAQHRVLLVRTAVWGIGASVLGAVPSVLVMSGVLETGWVNEGLMMSLQVLTGVAGGAGYVALFALFSDRLVAAMGRVMTAVMAVGKRSLTFYLLNSVLVAVVLHPDLVGLSTGPLGALGVAAGAWLVSLSLATVLERAGRPGPMEQLMARVVR
;
A
#
# COMPACT_ATOMS: atom_id res chain seq x y z
N MET A 1 5.30 30.40 21.03
CA MET A 1 5.03 28.96 20.89
C MET A 1 5.60 28.35 19.60
N LEU A 2 5.38 28.94 18.42
CA LEU A 2 5.96 28.42 17.16
C LEU A 2 7.51 28.46 17.11
N GLN A 3 8.15 29.53 17.58
CA GLN A 3 9.62 29.64 17.58
C GLN A 3 10.29 28.59 18.49
N SER A 4 9.69 28.32 19.66
CA SER A 4 10.15 27.31 20.62
C SER A 4 10.11 25.90 20.04
N SER A 5 9.06 25.62 19.25
CA SER A 5 8.82 24.31 18.64
C SER A 5 9.77 24.04 17.46
N VAL A 6 10.04 25.07 16.65
CA VAL A 6 10.99 24.99 15.53
C VAL A 6 12.42 24.80 16.03
N LEU A 7 12.79 25.51 17.10
CA LEU A 7 14.11 25.36 17.72
C LEU A 7 14.30 23.95 18.30
N MET A 8 13.27 23.41 18.97
CA MET A 8 13.30 22.06 19.54
C MET A 8 13.41 20.98 18.45
N VAL A 9 12.67 21.11 17.35
CA VAL A 9 12.78 20.20 16.19
C VAL A 9 14.15 20.30 15.53
N ALA A 10 14.70 21.51 15.39
CA ALA A 10 16.04 21.71 14.84
C ALA A 10 17.15 21.14 15.74
N VAL A 11 17.02 21.26 17.06
CA VAL A 11 17.95 20.70 18.04
C VAL A 11 17.88 19.17 18.06
N VAL A 12 16.67 18.60 17.99
CA VAL A 12 16.48 17.14 17.91
C VAL A 12 17.06 16.60 16.60
N LEU A 13 16.76 17.22 15.45
CA LEU A 13 17.30 16.82 14.16
C LEU A 13 18.83 17.00 14.09
N GLY A 14 19.36 18.07 14.68
CA GLY A 14 20.80 18.31 14.78
C GLY A 14 21.50 17.28 15.69
N GLY A 15 20.88 16.91 16.81
CA GLY A 15 21.37 15.88 17.72
C GLY A 15 21.38 14.48 17.10
N VAL A 16 20.38 14.15 16.27
CA VAL A 16 20.30 12.88 15.54
C VAL A 16 21.39 12.74 14.46
N VAL A 17 21.88 13.85 13.92
CA VAL A 17 22.93 13.82 12.87
C VAL A 17 24.33 13.87 13.45
N LEU A 18 24.52 14.54 14.58
CA LEU A 18 25.78 14.52 15.33
C LEU A 18 26.06 13.18 16.01
N SER A 19 25.10 12.25 16.00
CA SER A 19 25.20 10.93 16.63
C SER A 19 25.40 9.78 15.63
N ASP A 20 25.62 10.06 14.35
CA ASP A 20 25.74 9.07 13.26
C ASP A 20 24.53 8.10 13.12
N LEU A 21 23.42 8.38 13.81
CA LEU A 21 22.19 7.56 13.79
C LEU A 21 21.42 7.64 12.47
N LEU A 22 21.64 8.71 11.68
CA LEU A 22 21.09 8.84 10.33
C LEU A 22 22.17 9.33 9.36
N PRO A 23 22.21 8.80 8.13
CA PRO A 23 23.10 9.33 7.10
C PRO A 23 22.88 10.83 6.89
N VAL A 24 23.96 11.61 6.73
CA VAL A 24 23.92 13.09 6.58
C VAL A 24 22.98 13.54 5.45
N TRP A 25 22.75 12.71 4.43
CA TRP A 25 21.81 13.01 3.33
C TRP A 25 20.35 13.16 3.80
N THR A 26 19.96 12.57 4.93
CA THR A 26 18.60 12.67 5.51
C THR A 26 18.24 14.09 5.96
N LEU A 27 19.24 14.89 6.38
CA LEU A 27 19.06 16.32 6.66
C LEU A 27 18.71 17.14 5.44
N TRP A 28 19.12 16.70 4.25
CA TRP A 28 18.81 17.41 3.01
C TRP A 28 17.44 17.01 2.46
N ALA A 29 16.95 15.81 2.77
CA ALA A 29 15.63 15.35 2.35
C ALA A 29 14.48 16.15 2.99
N LEU A 30 14.60 16.50 4.28
CA LEU A 30 13.54 17.22 5.02
C LEU A 30 13.29 18.65 4.49
N PRO A 31 14.30 19.52 4.30
CA PRO A 31 14.14 20.84 3.69
C PRO A 31 13.62 20.76 2.26
N VAL A 32 14.07 19.77 1.48
CA VAL A 32 13.62 19.58 0.10
C VAL A 32 12.13 19.21 0.06
N VAL A 33 11.70 18.25 0.89
CA VAL A 33 10.29 17.88 1.02
C VAL A 33 9.45 19.06 1.53
N TRP A 34 9.95 19.80 2.53
CA TRP A 34 9.27 20.99 3.04
C TRP A 34 9.13 22.08 1.98
N ALA A 35 10.20 22.38 1.24
CA ALA A 35 10.19 23.35 0.14
C ALA A 35 9.25 22.92 -0.99
N LEU A 36 9.21 21.64 -1.35
CA LEU A 36 8.29 21.10 -2.35
C LEU A 36 6.82 21.20 -1.90
N CYS A 37 6.53 20.88 -0.64
CA CYS A 37 5.21 21.02 -0.04
C CYS A 37 4.77 22.49 0.03
N LEU A 38 5.65 23.40 0.44
CA LEU A 38 5.38 24.83 0.53
C LEU A 38 5.13 25.44 -0.86
N THR A 39 5.98 25.09 -1.83
CA THR A 39 5.83 25.50 -3.22
C THR A 39 4.51 24.98 -3.79
N GLY A 40 4.19 23.72 -3.53
CA GLY A 40 2.91 23.14 -3.92
C GLY A 40 1.73 23.87 -3.27
N ALA A 41 1.79 24.17 -1.97
CA ALA A 41 0.74 24.92 -1.28
C ALA A 41 0.54 26.32 -1.89
N VAL A 42 1.61 27.05 -2.21
CA VAL A 42 1.54 28.36 -2.86
C VAL A 42 0.93 28.26 -4.27
N ILE A 43 1.32 27.26 -5.06
CA ILE A 43 0.76 27.02 -6.40
C ILE A 43 -0.74 26.70 -6.31
N ALA A 44 -1.12 25.82 -5.38
CA ALA A 44 -2.52 25.47 -5.14
C ALA A 44 -3.33 26.70 -4.70
N TYR A 45 -2.83 27.49 -3.74
CA TYR A 45 -3.47 28.71 -3.25
C TYR A 45 -3.73 29.72 -4.38
N ARG A 46 -2.74 29.97 -5.24
CA ARG A 46 -2.88 30.86 -6.40
C ARG A 46 -3.86 30.34 -7.47
N ALA A 47 -4.17 29.05 -7.44
CA ALA A 47 -5.14 28.44 -8.34
C ALA A 47 -6.56 28.37 -7.76
N LEU A 48 -6.74 28.69 -6.46
CA LEU A 48 -8.05 28.78 -5.84
C LEU A 48 -8.78 30.04 -6.31
N GLY A 49 -10.06 29.89 -6.59
CA GLY A 49 -10.93 31.01 -6.89
C GLY A 49 -12.37 30.57 -6.98
N HIS A 50 -13.27 31.42 -6.53
CA HIS A 50 -14.69 31.27 -6.79
C HIS A 50 -15.22 32.62 -7.29
N ALA A 51 -16.09 32.57 -8.27
CA ALA A 51 -16.71 33.77 -8.82
C ALA A 51 -18.15 33.48 -9.21
N GLU A 52 -18.97 34.51 -9.08
CA GLU A 52 -20.36 34.50 -9.43
C GLU A 52 -20.54 35.36 -10.68
N TYR A 53 -20.99 34.75 -11.79
CA TYR A 53 -21.22 35.48 -13.04
C TYR A 53 -22.57 35.10 -13.65
N GLY A 54 -23.53 36.02 -13.59
CA GLY A 54 -24.90 35.78 -14.06
C GLY A 54 -25.53 34.54 -13.42
N PRO A 55 -26.08 33.57 -14.18
CA PRO A 55 -26.69 32.35 -13.64
C PRO A 55 -25.66 31.27 -13.25
N TYR A 56 -24.36 31.55 -13.33
CA TYR A 56 -23.30 30.58 -13.10
C TYR A 56 -22.51 30.86 -11.82
N LEU A 57 -22.09 29.77 -11.17
CA LEU A 57 -21.09 29.70 -10.11
C LEU A 57 -19.84 29.05 -10.71
N ILE A 58 -18.74 29.79 -10.72
CA ILE A 58 -17.46 29.35 -11.25
C ILE A 58 -16.56 28.99 -10.09
N LEU A 59 -16.05 27.76 -10.08
CA LEU A 59 -15.15 27.24 -9.08
C LEU A 59 -13.82 26.88 -9.74
N ARG A 60 -12.71 27.32 -9.15
CA ARG A 60 -11.37 27.02 -9.64
C ARG A 60 -10.54 26.39 -8.52
N SER A 61 -9.90 25.27 -8.83
CA SER A 61 -8.97 24.62 -7.92
C SER A 61 -7.95 23.76 -8.67
N GLY A 62 -6.81 23.48 -8.03
CA GLY A 62 -5.87 22.47 -8.51
C GLY A 62 -4.40 22.84 -8.33
N LEU A 63 -3.60 21.83 -7.98
CA LEU A 63 -2.15 21.94 -7.80
C LEU A 63 -1.39 21.69 -9.11
N PHE A 64 -1.56 20.51 -9.71
CA PHE A 64 -0.86 20.11 -10.95
C PHE A 64 -1.69 20.31 -12.22
N TYR A 65 -3.02 20.33 -12.09
CA TYR A 65 -3.96 20.58 -13.18
C TYR A 65 -5.01 21.57 -12.70
N ARG A 66 -5.14 22.70 -13.39
CA ARG A 66 -6.16 23.70 -13.09
C ARG A 66 -7.50 23.21 -13.60
N ALA A 67 -8.45 22.99 -12.70
CA ALA A 67 -9.84 22.71 -13.04
C ALA A 67 -10.65 23.98 -12.83
N THR A 68 -11.39 24.39 -13.86
CA THR A 68 -12.44 25.41 -13.76
C THR A 68 -13.77 24.70 -13.98
N VAL A 69 -14.61 24.69 -12.95
CA VAL A 69 -15.96 24.11 -13.00
C VAL A 69 -16.94 25.27 -13.09
N VAL A 70 -17.82 25.23 -14.07
CA VAL A 70 -18.89 26.22 -14.24
C VAL A 70 -20.20 25.49 -13.96
N LEU A 71 -20.86 25.85 -12.86
CA LEU A 71 -22.12 25.26 -12.42
C LEU A 71 -23.24 26.27 -12.62
N ARG A 72 -24.40 25.83 -13.10
CA ARG A 72 -25.60 26.65 -13.04
C ARG A 72 -26.11 26.70 -11.59
N ARG A 73 -26.50 27.88 -11.13
CA ARG A 73 -26.94 28.09 -9.73
C ARG A 73 -28.21 27.32 -9.38
N ASP A 74 -29.15 27.22 -10.31
CA ASP A 74 -30.40 26.47 -10.15
C ASP A 74 -30.21 24.95 -10.16
N ALA A 75 -29.03 24.47 -10.57
CA ALA A 75 -28.67 23.05 -10.54
C ALA A 75 -28.00 22.64 -9.21
N VAL A 76 -27.71 23.59 -8.31
CA VAL A 76 -27.15 23.33 -6.99
C VAL A 76 -28.25 22.77 -6.09
N SER A 77 -28.10 21.52 -5.67
CA SER A 77 -29.09 20.85 -4.82
C SER A 77 -28.73 20.91 -3.34
N THR A 78 -27.43 20.91 -3.02
CA THR A 78 -26.95 20.83 -1.64
C THR A 78 -25.55 21.44 -1.52
N VAL A 79 -25.27 22.10 -0.40
CA VAL A 79 -23.93 22.56 -0.05
C VAL A 79 -23.47 21.88 1.23
N GLY A 80 -22.31 21.23 1.17
CA GLY A 80 -21.64 20.63 2.32
C GLY A 80 -20.47 21.49 2.77
N VAL A 81 -20.28 21.63 4.08
CA VAL A 81 -19.10 22.30 4.64
C VAL A 81 -18.35 21.30 5.49
N ARG A 82 -17.04 21.17 5.25
CA ARG A 82 -16.14 20.33 6.05
C ARG A 82 -14.90 21.12 6.45
N GLU A 83 -14.35 20.78 7.60
CA GLU A 83 -13.11 21.37 8.11
C GLU A 83 -12.22 20.27 8.71
N SER A 84 -10.91 20.37 8.48
CA SER A 84 -9.90 19.59 9.18
C SER A 84 -9.41 20.32 10.44
N VAL A 85 -8.67 19.64 11.31
CA VAL A 85 -8.07 20.25 12.53
C VAL A 85 -7.16 21.43 12.17
N LEU A 86 -6.36 21.28 11.10
CA LEU A 86 -5.48 22.35 10.61
C LEU A 86 -6.28 23.51 10.02
N GLN A 87 -7.32 23.21 9.24
CA GLN A 87 -8.21 24.21 8.67
C GLN A 87 -8.95 25.00 9.75
N ARG A 88 -9.40 24.34 10.82
CA ARG A 88 -10.01 24.99 11.99
C ARG A 88 -9.03 25.97 12.65
N TRP A 89 -7.77 25.55 12.82
CA TRP A 89 -6.74 26.41 13.40
C TRP A 89 -6.42 27.63 12.51
N LEU A 90 -6.49 27.46 11.19
CA LEU A 90 -6.21 28.50 10.20
C LEU A 90 -7.44 29.34 9.79
N GLY A 91 -8.64 29.06 10.33
CA GLY A 91 -9.86 29.76 9.93
C GLY A 91 -10.31 29.46 8.50
N LEU A 92 -10.02 28.26 8.00
CA LEU A 92 -10.35 27.80 6.65
C LEU A 92 -11.38 26.66 6.68
N ARG A 93 -12.13 26.50 5.59
CA ARG A 93 -13.12 25.44 5.39
C ARG A 93 -13.13 24.98 3.95
N THR A 94 -13.54 23.74 3.70
CA THR A 94 -13.82 23.26 2.35
C THR A 94 -15.32 23.26 2.12
N VAL A 95 -15.76 23.92 1.06
CA VAL A 95 -17.15 23.98 0.63
C VAL A 95 -17.35 23.04 -0.55
N SER A 96 -18.25 22.07 -0.43
CA SER A 96 -18.60 21.12 -1.48
C SER A 96 -19.96 21.48 -2.06
N VAL A 97 -20.01 21.87 -3.32
CA VAL A 97 -21.25 22.20 -4.03
C VAL A 97 -21.73 20.96 -4.78
N MET A 98 -22.92 20.47 -4.46
CA MET A 98 -23.49 19.25 -5.03
C MET A 98 -24.59 19.57 -6.05
N THR A 99 -24.62 18.82 -7.14
CA THR A 99 -25.59 18.99 -8.23
C THR A 99 -26.12 17.64 -8.68
N ALA A 100 -27.39 17.58 -9.08
CA ALA A 100 -28.01 16.33 -9.57
C ALA A 100 -27.40 15.81 -10.89
N ALA A 101 -26.71 16.67 -11.65
CA ALA A 101 -26.02 16.33 -12.90
C ALA A 101 -24.49 16.28 -12.72
N GLY A 102 -23.80 15.50 -13.55
CA GLY A 102 -22.32 15.44 -13.58
C GLY A 102 -21.70 14.54 -12.50
N TYR A 103 -20.63 15.00 -11.83
CA TYR A 103 -19.88 14.21 -10.84
C TYR A 103 -20.51 14.20 -9.43
N GLY A 104 -21.66 14.87 -9.25
CA GLY A 104 -22.43 14.87 -8.00
C GLY A 104 -21.91 15.81 -6.90
N GLY A 105 -20.64 16.25 -6.95
CA GLY A 105 -20.07 17.19 -5.99
C GLY A 105 -18.76 17.82 -6.47
N TYR A 106 -18.61 19.12 -6.21
CA TYR A 106 -17.46 19.93 -6.62
C TYR A 106 -16.90 20.69 -5.41
N ASP A 107 -15.64 20.41 -5.07
CA ASP A 107 -14.99 20.95 -3.89
C ASP A 107 -14.31 22.29 -4.18
N LEU A 108 -14.56 23.25 -3.31
CA LEU A 108 -13.85 24.50 -3.16
C LEU A 108 -13.06 24.43 -1.84
N PRO A 109 -11.79 23.99 -1.87
CA PRO A 109 -10.97 23.86 -0.67
C PRO A 109 -10.47 25.23 -0.19
N ASP A 110 -10.15 25.30 1.11
CA ASP A 110 -9.47 26.42 1.76
C ASP A 110 -10.15 27.79 1.60
N VAL A 111 -11.48 27.79 1.69
CA VAL A 111 -12.34 28.98 1.73
C VAL A 111 -12.32 29.56 3.15
N GLY A 112 -12.22 30.89 3.27
CA GLY A 112 -12.32 31.55 4.57
C GLY A 112 -13.66 31.26 5.26
N VAL A 113 -13.66 31.14 6.59
CA VAL A 113 -14.89 30.77 7.34
C VAL A 113 -16.11 31.62 6.96
N ARG A 114 -15.93 32.95 6.82
CA ARG A 114 -17.01 33.89 6.47
C ARG A 114 -17.59 33.63 5.08
N ASP A 115 -16.73 33.41 4.10
CA ASP A 115 -17.16 33.14 2.72
C ASP A 115 -17.81 31.76 2.62
N ALA A 116 -17.31 30.78 3.36
CA ALA A 116 -17.87 29.44 3.41
C ALA A 116 -19.28 29.42 4.03
N THR A 117 -19.51 30.19 5.10
CA THR A 117 -20.84 30.36 5.70
C THR A 117 -21.79 31.10 4.77
N ALA A 118 -21.32 32.18 4.12
CA ALA A 118 -22.14 32.94 3.16
C ALA A 118 -22.55 32.09 1.95
N LEU A 119 -21.64 31.24 1.43
CA LEU A 119 -21.96 30.31 0.34
C LEU A 119 -23.00 29.26 0.79
N ALA A 120 -22.83 28.70 1.99
CA ALA A 120 -23.73 27.67 2.50
C ALA A 120 -25.15 28.20 2.73
N GLU A 121 -25.28 29.39 3.33
CA GLU A 121 -26.57 30.03 3.59
C GLU A 121 -27.29 30.42 2.29
N LYS A 122 -26.54 30.93 1.31
CA LYS A 122 -27.10 31.39 0.04
C LYS A 122 -27.61 30.26 -0.86
N TYR A 123 -26.92 29.13 -0.90
CA TYR A 123 -27.24 28.03 -1.81
C TYR A 123 -27.96 26.86 -1.12
N SER A 124 -28.11 26.91 0.20
CA SER A 124 -28.85 25.92 0.98
C SER A 124 -29.52 26.55 2.21
N PRO A 125 -30.45 27.51 2.02
CA PRO A 125 -31.12 28.20 3.11
C PRO A 125 -31.83 27.21 4.06
N GLY A 126 -31.66 27.42 5.37
CA GLY A 126 -32.25 26.58 6.43
C GLY A 126 -31.41 25.40 6.92
N ILE A 127 -30.33 25.00 6.23
CA ILE A 127 -29.46 23.90 6.71
C ILE A 127 -28.67 24.28 7.96
N LEU A 128 -28.28 25.56 8.08
CA LEU A 128 -27.52 26.05 9.23
C LEU A 128 -28.41 26.27 10.48
N ASP A 129 -29.73 26.40 10.29
CA ASP A 129 -30.70 26.66 11.38
C ASP A 129 -30.77 25.49 12.38
N GLY A 130 -30.57 24.26 11.89
CA GLY A 130 -30.49 23.07 12.75
C GLY A 130 -29.21 22.96 13.59
N PHE A 131 -28.23 23.83 13.37
CA PHE A 131 -27.00 23.93 14.17
C PHE A 131 -26.97 25.17 15.07
N THR A 132 -27.92 26.10 14.90
CA THR A 132 -28.09 27.30 15.73
C THR A 132 -29.27 27.18 16.69
N HIS A 133 -30.22 26.29 16.44
CA HIS A 133 -31.33 25.97 17.35
C HIS A 133 -31.39 24.46 17.67
N GLU A 134 -31.59 24.12 18.95
CA GLU A 134 -31.90 22.75 19.37
C GLU A 134 -33.23 22.31 18.76
N LEU A 135 -33.18 21.42 17.77
CA LEU A 135 -34.38 20.79 17.21
C LEU A 135 -34.85 19.64 18.11
N PRO A 136 -36.17 19.46 18.33
CA PRO A 136 -36.71 18.30 19.03
C PRO A 136 -36.35 17.01 18.28
N MET A 137 -35.92 15.99 19.02
CA MET A 137 -35.54 14.68 18.48
C MET A 137 -36.69 14.06 17.66
N PRO A 138 -36.46 13.62 16.41
CA PRO A 138 -37.47 12.92 15.64
C PRO A 138 -37.78 11.57 16.31
N GLN A 139 -39.03 11.40 16.74
CA GLN A 139 -39.55 10.09 17.12
C GLN A 139 -39.75 9.23 15.86
N GLY A 140 -39.16 8.03 15.86
CA GLY A 140 -39.47 6.96 14.92
C GLY A 140 -38.54 6.87 13.71
N ARG A 141 -37.60 5.90 13.74
CA ARG A 141 -37.05 5.33 12.49
C ARG A 141 -38.13 4.46 11.86
N PRO A 142 -38.40 4.54 10.55
CA PRO A 142 -39.20 3.53 9.87
C PRO A 142 -38.49 2.17 9.97
N THR A 143 -39.07 1.26 10.75
CA THR A 143 -38.73 -0.16 10.78
C THR A 143 -39.25 -0.81 9.51
N GLY A 144 -38.45 -0.71 8.44
CA GLY A 144 -38.78 -1.24 7.13
C GLY A 144 -37.56 -1.70 6.36
N ALA A 145 -36.58 -2.32 7.04
CA ALA A 145 -35.54 -3.10 6.36
C ALA A 145 -36.09 -4.51 6.13
N GLY A 146 -37.03 -4.62 5.18
CA GLY A 146 -37.40 -5.90 4.60
C GLY A 146 -36.16 -6.57 4.04
N GLU A 147 -36.10 -7.88 4.26
CA GLU A 147 -35.06 -8.82 3.84
C GLU A 147 -34.66 -8.60 2.38
N ALA A 148 -33.64 -7.77 2.16
CA ALA A 148 -32.92 -7.75 0.90
C ALA A 148 -32.18 -9.10 0.83
N GLY A 149 -32.83 -10.05 0.17
CA GLY A 149 -32.33 -11.39 -0.08
C GLY A 149 -30.84 -11.35 -0.40
N ALA A 150 -30.10 -12.21 0.29
CA ALA A 150 -28.68 -12.41 0.11
C ALA A 150 -28.43 -12.82 -1.35
N ALA A 151 -28.24 -11.83 -2.22
CA ALA A 151 -27.73 -12.03 -3.55
C ALA A 151 -26.38 -12.73 -3.36
N THR A 152 -26.34 -14.03 -3.64
CA THR A 152 -25.16 -14.87 -3.61
C THR A 152 -24.12 -14.19 -4.48
N THR A 153 -23.20 -13.46 -3.84
CA THR A 153 -22.12 -12.79 -4.54
C THR A 153 -21.24 -13.89 -5.11
N VAL A 154 -21.31 -14.13 -6.41
CA VAL A 154 -20.36 -14.99 -7.13
C VAL A 154 -18.97 -14.42 -6.83
N ARG A 155 -18.25 -15.10 -5.94
CA ARG A 155 -16.89 -14.70 -5.55
C ARG A 155 -15.93 -15.30 -6.55
N ILE A 156 -14.97 -14.49 -6.97
CA ILE A 156 -14.00 -14.88 -7.98
C ILE A 156 -12.86 -15.60 -7.27
N PRO A 157 -12.57 -16.88 -7.59
CA PRO A 157 -11.58 -17.68 -6.87
C PRO A 157 -10.15 -17.16 -7.02
N ALA A 158 -9.81 -16.60 -8.20
CA ALA A 158 -8.45 -16.21 -8.56
C ALA A 158 -7.77 -15.27 -7.54
N PRO A 159 -8.35 -14.11 -7.16
CA PRO A 159 -7.72 -13.22 -6.17
C PRO A 159 -7.52 -13.84 -4.79
N ASP A 160 -8.48 -14.65 -4.32
CA ASP A 160 -8.41 -15.25 -2.98
C ASP A 160 -7.35 -16.35 -2.94
N LEU A 161 -7.32 -17.22 -3.96
CA LEU A 161 -6.28 -18.26 -4.08
C LEU A 161 -4.88 -17.63 -4.18
N ALA A 162 -4.75 -16.62 -5.05
CA ALA A 162 -3.51 -15.90 -5.28
C ALA A 162 -2.98 -15.28 -3.97
N ARG A 163 -3.84 -14.60 -3.20
CA ARG A 163 -3.48 -14.04 -1.88
C ARG A 163 -3.07 -15.13 -0.89
N GLY A 164 -3.79 -16.25 -0.84
CA GLY A 164 -3.50 -17.35 0.06
C GLY A 164 -2.12 -17.97 -0.14
N VAL A 165 -1.73 -18.25 -1.40
CA VAL A 165 -0.40 -18.77 -1.75
C VAL A 165 0.68 -17.72 -1.50
N MET A 166 0.42 -16.48 -1.87
CA MET A 166 1.37 -15.39 -1.70
C MET A 166 1.70 -15.11 -0.23
N LEU A 167 0.78 -15.36 0.72
CA LEU A 167 1.10 -15.27 2.15
C LEU A 167 2.16 -16.29 2.60
N LEU A 168 2.27 -17.45 1.93
CA LEU A 168 3.39 -18.37 2.15
C LEU A 168 4.69 -17.77 1.62
N LEU A 169 4.66 -17.25 0.39
CA LEU A 169 5.85 -16.68 -0.25
C LEU A 169 6.40 -15.47 0.52
N ILE A 170 5.53 -14.59 1.02
CA ILE A 170 5.95 -13.45 1.86
C ILE A 170 6.52 -13.95 3.19
N ALA A 171 5.87 -14.94 3.83
CA ALA A 171 6.38 -15.52 5.08
C ALA A 171 7.76 -16.16 4.90
N MET A 172 7.99 -16.82 3.76
CA MET A 172 9.28 -17.40 3.38
C MET A 172 10.35 -16.33 3.21
N ALA A 173 10.07 -15.25 2.47
CA ALA A 173 11.00 -14.14 2.31
C ALA A 173 11.37 -13.53 3.68
N TYR A 174 10.38 -13.32 4.56
CA TYR A 174 10.62 -12.77 5.89
C TYR A 174 11.39 -13.72 6.80
N ALA A 175 11.13 -15.03 6.71
CA ALA A 175 11.83 -16.01 7.52
C ALA A 175 13.32 -16.06 7.21
N VAL A 176 13.70 -15.95 5.93
CA VAL A 176 15.11 -15.93 5.53
C VAL A 176 15.83 -14.70 6.12
N VAL A 177 15.18 -13.53 6.10
CA VAL A 177 15.71 -12.32 6.76
C VAL A 177 15.80 -12.48 8.27
N HIS A 178 14.78 -13.07 8.93
CA HIS A 178 14.83 -13.36 10.37
C HIS A 178 15.91 -14.38 10.75
N ALA A 179 16.30 -15.27 9.83
CA ALA A 179 17.41 -16.18 10.02
C ALA A 179 18.79 -15.53 9.81
N GLY A 180 18.83 -14.22 9.54
CA GLY A 180 20.06 -13.45 9.38
C GLY A 180 20.60 -13.41 7.95
N PHE A 181 19.78 -13.75 6.94
CA PHE A 181 20.18 -13.72 5.53
C PHE A 181 19.38 -12.66 4.78
N GLY A 182 20.03 -11.53 4.48
CA GLY A 182 19.47 -10.45 3.69
C GLY A 182 19.29 -10.80 2.21
N PHE A 183 18.52 -9.98 1.48
CA PHE A 183 18.36 -10.16 0.03
C PHE A 183 19.71 -9.98 -0.69
N GLY A 184 20.14 -11.02 -1.41
CA GLY A 184 21.41 -11.01 -2.15
C GLY A 184 22.65 -11.20 -1.28
N GLU A 185 22.49 -11.57 -0.01
CA GLU A 185 23.62 -11.88 0.87
C GLU A 185 24.34 -13.15 0.43
N SER A 186 25.67 -13.16 0.53
CA SER A 186 26.48 -14.29 0.11
C SER A 186 26.07 -15.56 0.86
N THR A 187 25.83 -16.61 0.08
CA THR A 187 25.54 -17.96 0.57
C THR A 187 26.75 -18.87 0.43
N ALA A 188 27.88 -18.31 -0.03
CA ALA A 188 29.13 -19.04 -0.12
C ALA A 188 29.56 -19.51 1.29
N GLY A 189 29.85 -20.80 1.41
CA GLY A 189 30.21 -21.42 2.69
C GLY A 189 29.04 -22.01 3.48
N LEU A 190 27.78 -21.80 3.06
CA LEU A 190 26.64 -22.54 3.62
C LEU A 190 26.59 -23.98 3.12
N SER A 191 25.73 -24.81 3.74
CA SER A 191 25.47 -26.16 3.26
C SER A 191 24.96 -26.14 1.82
N TRP A 192 25.24 -27.21 1.05
CA TRP A 192 24.73 -27.33 -0.32
C TRP A 192 23.21 -27.12 -0.42
N TRP A 193 22.46 -27.67 0.53
CA TRP A 193 21.00 -27.56 0.56
C TRP A 193 20.52 -26.14 0.86
N ASP A 194 21.25 -25.39 1.69
CA ASP A 194 20.98 -23.99 1.96
C ASP A 194 21.26 -23.10 0.75
N GLN A 195 22.37 -23.34 0.04
CA GLN A 195 22.69 -22.64 -1.20
C GLN A 195 21.63 -22.90 -2.29
N VAL A 196 21.19 -24.15 -2.45
CA VAL A 196 20.12 -24.51 -3.38
C VAL A 196 18.81 -23.83 -2.98
N ALA A 197 18.44 -23.86 -1.69
CA ALA A 197 17.23 -23.23 -1.19
C ALA A 197 17.24 -21.72 -1.44
N ALA A 198 18.35 -21.04 -1.12
CA ALA A 198 18.51 -19.61 -1.35
C ALA A 198 18.50 -19.27 -2.84
N GLY A 199 19.19 -20.04 -3.69
CA GLY A 199 19.18 -19.85 -5.14
C GLY A 199 17.78 -19.99 -5.74
N VAL A 200 17.02 -21.01 -5.32
CA VAL A 200 15.61 -21.17 -5.74
C VAL A 200 14.74 -20.02 -5.25
N SER A 201 14.94 -19.57 -4.00
CA SER A 201 14.25 -18.39 -3.46
C SER A 201 14.53 -17.15 -4.29
N ALA A 202 15.79 -16.87 -4.60
CA ALA A 202 16.18 -15.70 -5.37
C ALA A 202 15.60 -15.69 -6.80
N LEU A 203 15.50 -16.86 -7.44
CA LEU A 203 14.95 -17.00 -8.80
C LEU A 203 13.42 -16.88 -8.84
N VAL A 204 12.72 -17.53 -7.90
CA VAL A 204 11.28 -17.80 -8.00
C VAL A 204 10.46 -17.02 -6.95
N LEU A 205 11.06 -16.60 -5.85
CA LEU A 205 10.35 -16.04 -4.71
C LEU A 205 10.67 -14.54 -4.51
N ASP A 206 11.96 -14.23 -4.35
CA ASP A 206 12.43 -12.91 -3.93
C ASP A 206 12.18 -11.85 -5.00
N ASN A 207 11.63 -10.72 -4.60
CA ASN A 207 11.19 -9.67 -5.53
C ASN A 207 10.11 -10.13 -6.55
N ARG A 208 9.36 -11.22 -6.30
CA ARG A 208 8.16 -11.60 -7.08
C ARG A 208 6.90 -11.66 -6.22
N ALA A 209 7.01 -12.16 -4.99
CA ALA A 209 5.90 -12.21 -4.03
C ALA A 209 5.34 -10.82 -3.67
N PHE A 210 6.22 -9.87 -3.34
CA PHE A 210 5.83 -8.48 -3.03
C PHE A 210 5.15 -7.78 -4.23
N PRO A 211 5.72 -7.83 -5.46
CA PRO A 211 5.05 -7.31 -6.66
C PRO A 211 3.66 -7.90 -6.91
N MET A 212 3.52 -9.22 -6.82
CA MET A 212 2.23 -9.89 -6.96
C MET A 212 1.22 -9.35 -5.94
N PHE A 213 1.62 -9.20 -4.66
CA PHE A 213 0.72 -8.70 -3.63
C PHE A 213 0.29 -7.27 -3.87
N ALA A 214 1.22 -6.38 -4.20
CA ALA A 214 0.96 -4.97 -4.45
C ALA A 214 -0.02 -4.78 -5.64
N ILE A 215 0.13 -5.59 -6.69
CA ILE A 215 -0.80 -5.62 -7.83
C ILE A 215 -2.20 -6.10 -7.38
N LEU A 216 -2.29 -7.19 -6.61
CA LEU A 216 -3.57 -7.70 -6.10
C LEU A 216 -4.25 -6.76 -5.09
N PHE A 217 -3.46 -6.01 -4.33
CA PHE A 217 -3.91 -4.96 -3.43
C PHE A 217 -4.52 -3.80 -4.23
N GLY A 218 -3.79 -3.27 -5.21
CA GLY A 218 -4.29 -2.24 -6.12
C GLY A 218 -5.56 -2.69 -6.86
N TYR A 219 -5.55 -3.92 -7.37
CA TYR A 219 -6.71 -4.54 -8.01
C TYR A 219 -7.92 -4.56 -7.07
N GLY A 220 -7.73 -4.97 -5.80
CA GLY A 220 -8.79 -5.01 -4.79
C GLY A 220 -9.38 -3.63 -4.47
N LEU A 221 -8.56 -2.58 -4.46
CA LEU A 221 -9.03 -1.20 -4.30
C LEU A 221 -9.86 -0.74 -5.49
N ALA A 222 -9.40 -0.99 -6.72
CA ALA A 222 -10.15 -0.66 -7.94
C ALA A 222 -11.48 -1.40 -8.03
N TRP A 223 -11.49 -2.69 -7.65
CA TRP A 223 -12.71 -3.48 -7.55
C TRP A 223 -13.68 -2.90 -6.50
N SER A 224 -13.20 -2.55 -5.31
CA SER A 224 -14.02 -1.96 -4.26
C SER A 224 -14.64 -0.62 -4.70
N VAL A 225 -13.87 0.26 -5.33
CA VAL A 225 -14.37 1.55 -5.84
C VAL A 225 -15.43 1.34 -6.92
N ARG A 226 -15.19 0.42 -7.86
CA ARG A 226 -16.16 0.12 -8.93
C ARG A 226 -17.47 -0.41 -8.37
N ARG A 227 -17.39 -1.32 -7.40
CA ARG A 227 -18.56 -1.91 -6.74
C ARG A 227 -19.37 -0.90 -5.94
N GLN A 228 -18.72 0.10 -5.34
CA GLN A 228 -19.40 1.21 -4.66
C GLN A 228 -20.11 2.13 -5.67
N ARG A 229 -19.49 2.38 -6.83
CA ARG A 229 -20.12 3.11 -7.93
C ARG A 229 -21.35 2.39 -8.51
N GLU A 230 -21.26 1.06 -8.67
CA GLU A 230 -22.39 0.21 -9.11
C GLU A 230 -23.55 0.26 -8.11
N ARG A 231 -23.26 0.49 -6.82
CA ARG A 231 -24.25 0.70 -5.74
C ARG A 231 -24.66 2.16 -5.54
N GLN A 232 -24.28 3.05 -6.46
CA GLN A 232 -24.58 4.49 -6.41
C GLN A 232 -24.12 5.20 -5.12
N VAL A 233 -23.07 4.70 -4.46
CA VAL A 233 -22.45 5.37 -3.31
C VAL A 233 -21.74 6.63 -3.79
N TYR A 234 -21.92 7.74 -3.07
CA TYR A 234 -21.28 9.01 -3.42
C TYR A 234 -19.75 8.90 -3.42
N ARG A 235 -19.12 9.68 -4.29
CA ARG A 235 -17.66 9.69 -4.43
C ARG A 235 -16.96 10.09 -3.14
N VAL A 236 -17.49 11.09 -2.43
CA VAL A 236 -16.93 11.59 -1.17
C VAL A 236 -16.88 10.49 -0.12
N ASP A 237 -17.94 9.68 0.01
CA ASP A 237 -17.97 8.54 0.93
C ASP A 237 -16.92 7.49 0.54
N THR A 238 -16.78 7.21 -0.76
CA THR A 238 -15.77 6.27 -1.27
C THR A 238 -14.36 6.75 -0.93
N GLU A 239 -14.06 8.03 -1.12
CA GLU A 239 -12.76 8.64 -0.78
C GLU A 239 -12.50 8.60 0.73
N LEU A 240 -13.51 8.89 1.56
CA LEU A 240 -13.40 8.82 3.01
C LEU A 240 -13.08 7.40 3.48
N ARG A 241 -13.75 6.39 2.93
CA ARG A 241 -13.49 4.97 3.23
C ARG A 241 -12.08 4.56 2.86
N LEU A 242 -11.58 5.01 1.70
CA LEU A 242 -10.19 4.79 1.29
C LEU A 242 -9.20 5.43 2.28
N ARG A 243 -9.45 6.66 2.72
CA ARG A 243 -8.61 7.34 3.72
C ARG A 243 -8.63 6.64 5.08
N ARG A 244 -9.81 6.24 5.58
CA ARG A 244 -9.93 5.47 6.83
C ARG A 244 -9.17 4.15 6.76
N ARG A 245 -9.27 3.46 5.61
CA ARG A 245 -8.49 2.24 5.35
C ARG A 245 -6.99 2.52 5.34
N ALA A 246 -6.56 3.60 4.70
CA ALA A 246 -5.16 4.00 4.63
C ALA A 246 -4.57 4.25 6.03
N TRP A 247 -5.28 5.03 6.85
CA TRP A 247 -4.87 5.30 8.24
C TRP A 247 -4.85 4.05 9.11
N MET A 248 -5.82 3.15 8.95
CA MET A 248 -5.81 1.89 9.68
C MET A 248 -4.64 0.99 9.27
N LEU A 249 -4.30 0.93 7.97
CA LEU A 249 -3.13 0.19 7.51
C LEU A 249 -1.82 0.79 8.04
N LEU A 250 -1.71 2.13 8.07
CA LEU A 250 -0.58 2.81 8.70
C LEU A 250 -0.48 2.50 10.20
N ALA A 251 -1.60 2.50 10.93
CA ALA A 251 -1.60 2.23 12.37
C ALA A 251 -1.24 0.77 12.69
N ILE A 252 -1.88 -0.19 12.01
CA ILE A 252 -1.59 -1.62 12.19
C ILE A 252 -0.15 -1.92 11.76
N GLY A 253 0.27 -1.37 10.61
CA GLY A 253 1.62 -1.54 10.09
C GLY A 253 2.66 -0.93 11.02
N ALA A 254 2.44 0.26 11.58
CA ALA A 254 3.38 0.89 12.51
C ALA A 254 3.61 0.05 13.78
N VAL A 255 2.53 -0.52 14.35
CA VAL A 255 2.65 -1.46 15.47
C VAL A 255 3.40 -2.72 15.06
N HIS A 256 3.11 -3.27 13.89
CA HIS A 256 3.77 -4.45 13.36
C HIS A 256 5.26 -4.20 13.03
N ALA A 257 5.60 -3.02 12.49
CA ALA A 257 6.96 -2.58 12.19
C ALA A 257 7.80 -2.48 13.45
N ALA A 258 7.26 -1.81 14.48
CA ALA A 258 7.94 -1.64 15.75
C ALA A 258 8.15 -2.97 16.49
N LEU A 259 7.13 -3.83 16.51
CA LEU A 259 7.14 -5.02 17.37
C LEU A 259 7.60 -6.30 16.69
N VAL A 260 7.52 -6.42 15.36
CA VAL A 260 7.67 -7.70 14.68
C VAL A 260 8.72 -7.62 13.57
N PHE A 261 8.47 -6.80 12.54
CA PHE A 261 9.31 -6.78 11.36
C PHE A 261 9.40 -5.37 10.75
N PRO A 262 10.56 -4.70 10.79
CA PRO A 262 10.73 -3.34 10.26
C PRO A 262 10.43 -3.20 8.76
N GLY A 263 10.65 -4.26 7.96
CA GLY A 263 10.39 -4.29 6.52
C GLY A 263 8.93 -4.55 6.12
N GLU A 264 7.97 -4.19 6.96
CA GLU A 264 6.56 -4.48 6.75
C GLU A 264 5.92 -3.65 5.63
N ILE A 265 4.89 -4.22 5.00
CA ILE A 265 4.29 -3.70 3.75
C ILE A 265 2.96 -2.95 3.94
N LEU A 266 2.31 -3.06 5.10
CA LEU A 266 1.02 -2.42 5.41
C LEU A 266 1.15 -0.91 5.51
N THR A 267 2.17 -0.36 6.20
CA THR A 267 2.37 1.11 6.22
C THR A 267 2.58 1.64 4.81
N SER A 268 3.39 0.93 4.02
CA SER A 268 3.63 1.24 2.61
C SER A 268 2.35 1.23 1.78
N TYR A 269 1.44 0.28 2.00
CA TYR A 269 0.15 0.26 1.33
C TYR A 269 -0.79 1.37 1.79
N GLY A 270 -0.79 1.71 3.09
CA GLY A 270 -1.49 2.87 3.60
C GLY A 270 -0.99 4.17 2.95
N LEU A 271 0.34 4.34 2.90
CA LEU A 271 0.99 5.45 2.22
C LEU A 271 0.64 5.50 0.73
N ALA A 272 0.66 4.37 0.02
CA ALA A 272 0.26 4.28 -1.38
C ALA A 272 -1.19 4.74 -1.59
N ILE A 273 -2.14 4.37 -0.73
CA ILE A 273 -3.52 4.89 -0.83
C ILE A 273 -3.55 6.41 -0.68
N LEU A 274 -2.81 6.98 0.28
CA LEU A 274 -2.79 8.42 0.50
C LEU A 274 -2.18 9.18 -0.69
N LEU A 275 -1.08 8.68 -1.26
CA LEU A 275 -0.35 9.33 -2.35
C LEU A 275 -1.05 9.20 -3.69
N ILE A 276 -1.52 7.99 -4.03
CA ILE A 276 -1.99 7.66 -5.38
C ILE A 276 -3.44 7.15 -5.44
N GLY A 277 -4.13 7.00 -4.30
CA GLY A 277 -5.51 6.50 -4.27
C GLY A 277 -6.51 7.36 -5.06
N TRP A 278 -6.23 8.66 -5.23
CA TRP A 278 -7.03 9.56 -6.07
C TRP A 278 -7.02 9.17 -7.56
N LEU A 279 -6.00 8.43 -8.03
CA LEU A 279 -5.91 7.93 -9.41
C LEU A 279 -6.99 6.90 -9.73
N LEU A 280 -7.58 6.23 -8.73
CA LEU A 280 -8.69 5.28 -8.91
C LEU A 280 -9.88 5.90 -9.65
N PHE A 281 -10.10 7.21 -9.42
CA PHE A 281 -11.18 7.99 -10.04
C PHE A 281 -10.79 8.58 -11.41
N ARG A 282 -9.57 8.35 -11.89
CA ARG A 282 -9.07 8.89 -13.17
C ARG A 282 -9.19 7.87 -14.31
N SER A 283 -9.07 8.34 -15.55
CA SER A 283 -9.20 7.49 -16.74
C SER A 283 -8.07 6.46 -16.87
N GLN A 284 -8.28 5.39 -17.66
CA GLN A 284 -7.21 4.43 -17.98
C GLN A 284 -6.00 5.10 -18.66
N ARG A 285 -6.22 6.16 -19.43
CA ARG A 285 -5.13 6.93 -20.06
C ARG A 285 -4.26 7.63 -19.01
N THR A 286 -4.88 8.19 -17.98
CA THR A 286 -4.18 8.82 -16.86
C THR A 286 -3.38 7.79 -16.07
N LEU A 287 -3.95 6.61 -15.80
CA LEU A 287 -3.24 5.51 -15.13
C LEU A 287 -2.03 5.03 -15.93
N ARG A 288 -2.15 4.89 -17.26
CA ARG A 288 -1.01 4.55 -18.13
C ARG A 288 0.10 5.59 -18.06
N ARG A 289 -0.23 6.89 -18.09
CA ARG A 289 0.77 7.97 -17.93
C ARG A 289 1.43 7.91 -16.56
N ALA A 290 0.66 7.69 -15.50
CA ALA A 290 1.19 7.54 -14.15
C ALA A 290 2.11 6.32 -14.02
N ALA A 291 1.77 5.20 -14.66
CA ALA A 291 2.61 4.00 -14.71
C ALA A 291 3.93 4.27 -15.46
N VAL A 292 3.91 5.00 -16.58
CA VAL A 292 5.14 5.37 -17.30
C VAL A 292 6.01 6.30 -16.45
N VAL A 293 5.44 7.35 -15.86
CA VAL A 293 6.18 8.30 -15.01
C VAL A 293 6.79 7.60 -13.80
N THR A 294 6.00 6.79 -13.08
CA THR A 294 6.51 6.00 -11.94
C THR A 294 7.50 4.94 -12.39
N GLY A 295 7.33 4.34 -13.57
CA GLY A 295 8.31 3.40 -14.14
C GLY A 295 9.67 4.03 -14.40
N VAL A 296 9.72 5.22 -15.00
CA VAL A 296 10.97 5.97 -15.20
C VAL A 296 11.59 6.37 -13.86
N PHE A 297 10.78 6.84 -12.91
CA PHE A 297 11.22 7.14 -11.56
C PHE A 297 11.89 5.91 -10.91
N TYR A 298 11.25 4.75 -10.94
CA TYR A 298 11.81 3.53 -10.34
C TYR A 298 13.00 2.96 -11.10
N LEU A 299 13.10 3.16 -12.41
CA LEU A 299 14.32 2.82 -13.14
C LEU A 299 15.54 3.53 -12.53
N VAL A 300 15.38 4.78 -12.09
CA VAL A 300 16.45 5.55 -11.44
C VAL A 300 16.59 5.17 -9.96
N THR A 301 15.51 5.24 -9.18
CA THR A 301 15.60 5.08 -7.72
C THR A 301 15.92 3.67 -7.28
N VAL A 302 15.41 2.63 -7.97
CA VAL A 302 15.80 1.23 -7.69
C VAL A 302 17.29 1.06 -8.00
N THR A 303 17.76 1.60 -9.13
CA THR A 303 19.17 1.46 -9.53
C THR A 303 20.10 2.09 -8.51
N VAL A 304 19.85 3.36 -8.17
CA VAL A 304 20.63 4.06 -7.15
C VAL A 304 20.51 3.38 -5.80
N GLY A 305 19.31 2.98 -5.40
CA GLY A 305 19.06 2.35 -4.09
C GLY A 305 19.76 1.01 -3.92
N MET A 306 19.78 0.15 -4.94
CA MET A 306 20.48 -1.14 -4.86
C MET A 306 22.01 -0.97 -4.90
N ILE A 307 22.52 0.00 -5.65
CA ILE A 307 23.95 0.37 -5.61
C ILE A 307 24.34 0.88 -4.21
N MET A 308 23.53 1.75 -3.60
CA MET A 308 23.79 2.24 -2.25
C MET A 308 23.69 1.13 -1.21
N GLN A 309 22.77 0.17 -1.35
CA GLN A 309 22.72 -1.00 -0.47
C GLN A 309 23.92 -1.93 -0.66
N ALA A 310 24.41 -2.12 -1.89
CA ALA A 310 25.62 -2.89 -2.14
C ALA A 310 26.86 -2.20 -1.55
N TYR A 311 27.00 -0.88 -1.76
CA TYR A 311 28.05 -0.07 -1.15
C TYR A 311 28.03 -0.17 0.38
N SER A 312 26.86 -0.02 0.99
CA SER A 312 26.73 -0.08 2.45
C SER A 312 27.11 -1.46 3.01
N ARG A 313 26.84 -2.55 2.28
CA ARG A 313 27.27 -3.91 2.66
C ARG A 313 28.77 -4.13 2.52
N ASP A 314 29.38 -3.54 1.49
CA ASP A 314 30.83 -3.58 1.26
C ASP A 314 31.60 -2.79 2.34
N GLU A 315 31.09 -1.61 2.72
CA GLU A 315 31.72 -0.72 3.71
C GLU A 315 31.49 -1.16 5.17
N ALA A 316 30.24 -1.50 5.53
CA ALA A 316 29.85 -1.79 6.92
C ALA A 316 29.78 -3.30 7.25
N GLY A 317 30.00 -4.18 6.27
CA GLY A 317 29.73 -5.62 6.40
C GLY A 317 28.24 -5.95 6.38
N SER A 318 27.87 -7.23 6.55
CA SER A 318 26.47 -7.68 6.45
C SER A 318 25.55 -7.29 7.61
N ALA A 319 25.98 -6.38 8.49
CA ALA A 319 25.20 -5.89 9.65
C ALA A 319 23.84 -5.29 9.28
N ILE A 320 23.62 -4.94 8.00
CA ILE A 320 22.36 -4.39 7.46
C ILE A 320 21.21 -5.40 7.46
N ALA A 321 21.47 -6.70 7.66
CA ALA A 321 20.45 -7.74 7.77
C ALA A 321 19.99 -8.01 9.22
N ALA A 322 20.63 -7.43 10.24
CA ALA A 322 20.22 -7.63 11.62
C ALA A 322 18.90 -6.88 11.88
N ILE A 323 17.81 -7.62 12.01
CA ILE A 323 16.57 -7.06 12.56
C ILE A 323 16.92 -6.60 13.99
N PRO A 324 16.60 -5.35 14.38
CA PRO A 324 17.00 -4.82 15.68
C PRO A 324 16.49 -5.71 16.82
N GLY A 325 17.19 -5.77 17.94
CA GLY A 325 16.81 -6.61 19.08
C GLY A 325 15.53 -6.15 19.80
N TYR A 326 15.30 -6.66 21.00
CA TYR A 326 14.24 -6.21 21.92
C TYR A 326 14.77 -5.84 23.31
N THR A 327 16.06 -6.07 23.57
CA THR A 327 16.61 -6.13 24.93
C THR A 327 17.28 -4.83 25.35
N THR A 328 17.77 -4.03 24.41
CA THR A 328 18.49 -2.78 24.68
C THR A 328 17.66 -1.54 24.36
N ALA A 329 18.03 -0.39 24.93
CA ALA A 329 17.41 0.87 24.57
C ALA A 329 17.68 1.26 23.11
N GLU A 330 18.87 0.93 22.60
CA GLU A 330 19.26 1.16 21.21
C GLU A 330 18.35 0.42 20.23
N ASP A 331 18.03 -0.84 20.51
CA ASP A 331 17.07 -1.63 19.72
C ASP A 331 15.72 -0.94 19.56
N TRP A 332 15.19 -0.40 20.67
CA TRP A 332 13.92 0.30 20.67
C TRP A 332 13.99 1.64 19.97
N VAL A 333 15.11 2.36 20.10
CA VAL A 333 15.35 3.60 19.35
C VAL A 333 15.36 3.32 17.84
N GLU A 334 16.10 2.31 17.40
CA GLU A 334 16.16 1.92 15.99
C GLU A 334 14.79 1.50 15.45
N ARG A 335 14.05 0.68 16.20
CA ARG A 335 12.68 0.26 15.84
C ARG A 335 11.74 1.46 15.71
N ILE A 336 11.74 2.38 16.68
CA ILE A 336 10.83 3.53 16.69
C ILE A 336 11.17 4.52 15.57
N ILE A 337 12.45 4.78 15.32
CA ILE A 337 12.91 5.63 14.21
C ILE A 337 12.62 4.97 12.86
N GLY A 338 12.74 3.64 12.79
CA GLY A 338 12.45 2.85 11.60
C GLY A 338 10.99 2.91 11.15
N VAL A 339 10.02 3.03 12.07
CA VAL A 339 8.58 3.06 11.76
C VAL A 339 8.19 4.09 10.68
N PRO A 340 8.55 5.38 10.79
CA PRO A 340 8.23 6.36 9.76
C PRO A 340 9.14 6.27 8.52
N ILE A 341 10.37 5.75 8.65
CA ILE A 341 11.37 5.70 7.58
C ILE A 341 11.12 4.52 6.64
N GLY A 342 10.85 3.34 7.21
CA GLY A 342 10.60 2.08 6.50
C GLY A 342 9.61 2.20 5.33
N PRO A 343 8.40 2.76 5.50
CA PRO A 343 7.47 2.91 4.39
C PRO A 343 7.94 3.86 3.29
N VAL A 344 8.68 4.92 3.65
CA VAL A 344 9.26 5.85 2.66
C VAL A 344 10.38 5.17 1.89
N PHE A 345 11.27 4.46 2.59
CA PHE A 345 12.32 3.67 1.98
C PHE A 345 11.74 2.63 1.02
N LEU A 346 10.77 1.83 1.47
CA LEU A 346 10.12 0.82 0.64
C LEU A 346 9.39 1.44 -0.56
N ALA A 347 8.75 2.60 -0.39
CA ALA A 347 8.06 3.30 -1.48
C ALA A 347 9.00 3.91 -2.52
N VAL A 348 10.25 4.23 -2.17
CA VAL A 348 11.24 4.86 -3.07
C VAL A 348 12.17 3.82 -3.70
N THR A 349 12.68 2.89 -2.90
CA THR A 349 13.69 1.88 -3.29
C THR A 349 13.08 0.67 -3.99
N TYR A 350 11.78 0.41 -3.78
CA TYR A 350 11.05 -0.66 -4.46
C TYR A 350 9.87 -0.09 -5.24
N PRO A 351 9.47 -0.72 -6.37
CA PRO A 351 8.48 -0.18 -7.31
C PRO A 351 7.02 -0.20 -6.83
N LEU A 352 6.78 0.04 -5.54
CA LEU A 352 5.48 -0.06 -4.86
C LEU A 352 4.37 0.70 -5.59
N LEU A 353 4.56 2.00 -5.87
CA LEU A 353 3.51 2.82 -6.46
C LEU A 353 3.17 2.36 -7.87
N LEU A 354 4.18 1.94 -8.65
CA LEU A 354 4.00 1.38 -9.98
C LEU A 354 3.15 0.11 -9.91
N LEU A 355 3.48 -0.80 -9.00
CA LEU A 355 2.76 -2.06 -8.81
C LEU A 355 1.30 -1.85 -8.42
N VAL A 356 1.03 -0.90 -7.52
CA VAL A 356 -0.34 -0.54 -7.12
C VAL A 356 -1.11 0.09 -8.30
N ILE A 357 -0.46 0.94 -9.12
CA ILE A 357 -1.07 1.50 -10.34
C ILE A 357 -1.38 0.41 -11.37
N LEU A 358 -0.49 -0.56 -11.58
CA LEU A 358 -0.74 -1.73 -12.43
C LEU A 358 -1.96 -2.52 -11.91
N GLY A 359 -2.07 -2.68 -10.59
CA GLY A 359 -3.26 -3.21 -9.92
C GLY A 359 -4.52 -2.41 -10.23
N PHE A 360 -4.47 -1.06 -10.13
CA PHE A 360 -5.60 -0.20 -10.49
C PHE A 360 -6.04 -0.40 -11.94
N MET A 361 -5.09 -0.44 -12.87
CA MET A 361 -5.35 -0.65 -14.29
C MET A 361 -6.02 -2.01 -14.53
N ALA A 362 -5.48 -3.07 -13.93
CA ALA A 362 -6.00 -4.44 -14.04
C ALA A 362 -7.41 -4.56 -13.45
N GLY A 363 -7.67 -3.95 -12.29
CA GLY A 363 -8.99 -3.96 -11.65
C GLY A 363 -10.04 -3.18 -12.43
N LYS A 364 -9.66 -2.04 -13.01
CA LYS A 364 -10.57 -1.29 -13.90
C LYS A 364 -10.86 -2.00 -15.21
N ALA A 365 -9.94 -2.86 -15.67
CA ALA A 365 -10.10 -3.69 -16.87
C ALA A 365 -10.69 -5.08 -16.59
N ARG A 366 -11.08 -5.41 -15.35
CA ARG A 366 -11.70 -6.71 -14.99
C ARG A 366 -10.85 -7.94 -15.35
N LEU A 367 -9.51 -7.79 -15.41
CA LEU A 367 -8.63 -8.85 -15.92
C LEU A 367 -8.73 -10.18 -15.17
N LEU A 368 -8.97 -10.13 -13.85
CA LEU A 368 -9.10 -11.33 -13.01
C LEU A 368 -10.54 -11.83 -12.88
N GLU A 369 -11.53 -11.05 -13.29
CA GLU A 369 -12.96 -11.41 -13.23
C GLU A 369 -13.38 -12.12 -14.51
N GLU A 370 -12.82 -11.69 -15.63
CA GLU A 370 -13.12 -12.18 -16.96
C GLU A 370 -11.82 -12.68 -17.65
N PRO A 371 -11.13 -13.70 -17.08
CA PRO A 371 -9.83 -14.14 -17.58
C PRO A 371 -9.91 -14.75 -18.98
N ALA A 372 -11.03 -15.37 -19.33
CA ALA A 372 -11.26 -15.95 -20.66
C ALA A 372 -11.19 -14.90 -21.79
N GLN A 373 -11.74 -13.69 -21.56
CA GLN A 373 -11.69 -12.60 -22.53
C GLN A 373 -10.28 -12.02 -22.72
N HIS A 374 -9.43 -12.18 -21.70
CA HIS A 374 -8.08 -11.63 -21.68
C HIS A 374 -6.99 -12.70 -21.83
N ARG A 375 -7.34 -13.90 -22.28
CA ARG A 375 -6.45 -15.08 -22.26
C ARG A 375 -5.10 -14.83 -22.93
N VAL A 376 -5.08 -14.22 -24.12
CA VAL A 376 -3.83 -13.96 -24.86
C VAL A 376 -2.91 -13.02 -24.08
N LEU A 377 -3.47 -11.94 -23.51
CA LEU A 377 -2.72 -11.01 -22.67
C LEU A 377 -2.17 -11.72 -21.44
N LEU A 378 -3.01 -12.47 -20.72
CA LEU A 378 -2.61 -13.18 -19.50
C LEU A 378 -1.52 -14.22 -19.78
N VAL A 379 -1.63 -15.01 -20.86
CA VAL A 379 -0.60 -15.99 -21.23
C VAL A 379 0.71 -15.29 -21.57
N ARG A 380 0.68 -14.21 -22.34
CA ARG A 380 1.89 -13.44 -22.67
C ARG A 380 2.52 -12.83 -21.42
N THR A 381 1.73 -12.24 -20.54
CA THR A 381 2.21 -11.67 -19.27
C THR A 381 2.80 -12.75 -18.37
N ALA A 382 2.19 -13.93 -18.29
CA ALA A 382 2.73 -15.05 -17.52
C ALA A 382 4.07 -15.53 -18.09
N VAL A 383 4.13 -15.85 -19.39
CA VAL A 383 5.34 -16.40 -20.03
C VAL A 383 6.48 -15.39 -20.02
N TRP A 384 6.25 -14.19 -20.56
CA TRP A 384 7.31 -13.18 -20.67
C TRP A 384 7.64 -12.55 -19.31
N GLY A 385 6.64 -12.34 -18.46
CA GLY A 385 6.86 -11.77 -17.13
C GLY A 385 7.67 -12.70 -16.23
N ILE A 386 7.32 -13.98 -16.17
CA ILE A 386 8.06 -14.97 -15.38
C ILE A 386 9.43 -15.21 -16.02
N GLY A 387 9.50 -15.39 -17.34
CA GLY A 387 10.78 -15.61 -18.04
C GLY A 387 11.77 -14.46 -17.84
N ALA A 388 11.35 -13.21 -18.06
CA ALA A 388 12.20 -12.05 -17.84
C ALA A 388 12.62 -11.89 -16.37
N SER A 389 11.73 -12.22 -15.43
CA SER A 389 12.02 -12.18 -14.01
C SER A 389 13.05 -13.25 -13.60
N VAL A 390 12.92 -14.49 -14.06
CA VAL A 390 13.90 -15.54 -13.78
C VAL A 390 15.26 -15.17 -14.38
N LEU A 391 15.30 -14.78 -15.66
CA LEU A 391 16.54 -14.37 -16.34
C LEU A 391 17.20 -13.16 -15.66
N GLY A 392 16.40 -12.18 -15.23
CA GLY A 392 16.89 -11.00 -14.53
C GLY A 392 17.43 -11.27 -13.12
N ALA A 393 17.09 -12.41 -12.51
CA ALA A 393 17.64 -12.84 -11.23
C ALA A 393 18.92 -13.69 -11.36
N VAL A 394 19.22 -14.25 -12.53
CA VAL A 394 20.40 -15.11 -12.70
C VAL A 394 21.70 -14.41 -12.30
N PRO A 395 21.98 -13.14 -12.71
CA PRO A 395 23.24 -12.49 -12.35
C PRO A 395 23.42 -12.34 -10.83
N SER A 396 22.38 -11.94 -10.09
CA SER A 396 22.47 -11.80 -8.64
C SER A 396 22.63 -13.15 -7.94
N VAL A 397 22.03 -14.23 -8.46
CA VAL A 397 22.24 -15.59 -7.94
C VAL A 397 23.69 -16.07 -8.14
N LEU A 398 24.32 -15.73 -9.27
CA LEU A 398 25.73 -16.06 -9.51
C LEU A 398 26.66 -15.31 -8.56
N VAL A 399 26.35 -14.04 -8.24
CA VAL A 399 27.08 -13.29 -7.22
C VAL A 399 26.85 -13.88 -5.82
N MET A 400 25.59 -14.11 -5.47
CA MET A 400 25.18 -14.66 -4.17
C MET A 400 25.77 -16.04 -3.87
N SER A 401 26.00 -16.86 -4.90
CA SER A 401 26.62 -18.19 -4.77
C SER A 401 28.15 -18.15 -4.76
N GLY A 402 28.77 -16.99 -4.96
CA GLY A 402 30.23 -16.83 -5.06
C GLY A 402 30.81 -17.32 -6.38
N VAL A 403 29.99 -17.64 -7.38
CA VAL A 403 30.45 -18.03 -8.73
C VAL A 403 30.99 -16.82 -9.50
N LEU A 404 30.39 -15.65 -9.27
CA LEU A 404 30.78 -14.39 -9.90
C LEU A 404 31.18 -13.38 -8.84
N GLU A 405 32.45 -12.98 -8.84
CA GLU A 405 32.94 -11.89 -7.98
C GLU A 405 32.80 -10.54 -8.70
N THR A 406 32.26 -9.55 -8.01
CA THR A 406 32.05 -8.20 -8.55
C THR A 406 32.24 -7.14 -7.49
N GLY A 407 32.66 -5.93 -7.87
CA GLY A 407 32.58 -4.77 -6.98
C GLY A 407 31.14 -4.30 -6.75
N TRP A 408 30.90 -3.55 -5.67
CA TRP A 408 29.58 -3.12 -5.20
C TRP A 408 28.70 -2.42 -6.26
N VAL A 409 29.29 -1.68 -7.22
CA VAL A 409 28.54 -1.05 -8.31
C VAL A 409 27.84 -2.11 -9.17
N ASN A 410 28.57 -3.12 -9.63
CA ASN A 410 28.06 -4.15 -10.53
C ASN A 410 27.07 -5.05 -9.80
N GLU A 411 27.35 -5.38 -8.54
CA GLU A 411 26.42 -6.12 -7.69
C GLU A 411 25.09 -5.35 -7.54
N GLY A 412 25.17 -4.05 -7.23
CA GLY A 412 24.02 -3.17 -7.15
C GLY A 412 23.22 -3.14 -8.45
N LEU A 413 23.88 -3.06 -9.61
CA LEU A 413 23.22 -3.11 -10.92
C LEU A 413 22.52 -4.46 -11.18
N MET A 414 23.12 -5.58 -10.78
CA MET A 414 22.52 -6.91 -10.91
C MET A 414 21.29 -7.06 -10.01
N MET A 415 21.36 -6.58 -8.76
CA MET A 415 20.21 -6.54 -7.86
C MET A 415 19.11 -5.62 -8.39
N SER A 416 19.48 -4.48 -8.98
CA SER A 416 18.53 -3.56 -9.63
C SER A 416 17.78 -4.27 -10.76
N LEU A 417 18.50 -5.03 -11.59
CA LEU A 417 17.91 -5.81 -12.66
C LEU A 417 16.92 -6.85 -12.11
N GLN A 418 17.28 -7.56 -11.04
CA GLN A 418 16.40 -8.53 -10.38
C GLN A 418 15.11 -7.90 -9.82
N VAL A 419 15.22 -6.71 -9.20
CA VAL A 419 14.06 -5.97 -8.65
C VAL A 419 13.16 -5.44 -9.76
N LEU A 420 13.74 -4.81 -10.79
CA LEU A 420 12.99 -4.22 -11.91
C LEU A 420 12.29 -5.29 -12.75
N THR A 421 12.98 -6.39 -13.07
CA THR A 421 12.36 -7.54 -13.76
C THR A 421 11.37 -8.28 -12.87
N GLY A 422 11.53 -8.20 -11.54
CA GLY A 422 10.57 -8.70 -10.54
C GLY A 422 9.17 -8.07 -10.65
N VAL A 423 9.05 -6.82 -11.14
CA VAL A 423 7.75 -6.20 -11.47
C VAL A 423 7.00 -7.04 -12.51
N ALA A 424 7.70 -7.48 -13.56
CA ALA A 424 7.14 -8.33 -14.60
C ALA A 424 6.83 -9.73 -14.07
N GLY A 425 7.68 -10.27 -13.19
CA GLY A 425 7.45 -11.55 -12.49
C GLY A 425 6.17 -11.54 -11.65
N GLY A 426 5.95 -10.50 -10.84
CA GLY A 426 4.73 -10.34 -10.07
C GLY A 426 3.48 -10.24 -10.93
N ALA A 427 3.52 -9.47 -12.00
CA ALA A 427 2.43 -9.42 -12.98
C ALA A 427 2.20 -10.79 -13.65
N GLY A 428 3.28 -11.51 -13.94
CA GLY A 428 3.25 -12.87 -14.48
C GLY A 428 2.60 -13.87 -13.52
N TYR A 429 2.90 -13.80 -12.21
CA TYR A 429 2.26 -14.63 -11.19
C TYR A 429 0.78 -14.32 -11.06
N VAL A 430 0.40 -13.05 -11.02
CA VAL A 430 -1.02 -12.66 -11.03
C VAL A 430 -1.73 -13.23 -12.26
N ALA A 431 -1.11 -13.14 -13.43
CA ALA A 431 -1.67 -13.69 -14.66
C ALA A 431 -1.76 -15.22 -14.65
N LEU A 432 -0.76 -15.91 -14.08
CA LEU A 432 -0.77 -17.35 -13.91
C LEU A 432 -1.95 -17.79 -13.03
N PHE A 433 -2.16 -17.15 -11.88
CA PHE A 433 -3.32 -17.45 -11.02
C PHE A 433 -4.65 -17.15 -11.71
N ALA A 434 -4.71 -16.07 -12.50
CA ALA A 434 -5.91 -15.75 -13.28
C ALA A 434 -6.26 -16.85 -14.30
N LEU A 435 -5.25 -17.51 -14.89
CA LEU A 435 -5.45 -18.54 -15.91
C LEU A 435 -5.77 -19.94 -15.33
N PHE A 436 -5.25 -20.26 -14.15
CA PHE A 436 -5.25 -21.63 -13.63
C PHE A 436 -6.06 -21.85 -12.34
N SER A 437 -6.52 -20.79 -11.66
CA SER A 437 -7.25 -20.92 -10.40
C SER A 437 -8.46 -21.86 -10.47
N ASP A 438 -9.30 -21.74 -11.50
CA ASP A 438 -10.49 -22.60 -11.64
C ASP A 438 -10.12 -24.09 -11.79
N ARG A 439 -9.05 -24.38 -12.55
CA ARG A 439 -8.56 -25.75 -12.73
C ARG A 439 -7.96 -26.32 -11.45
N LEU A 440 -7.20 -25.50 -10.72
CA LEU A 440 -6.61 -25.88 -9.44
C LEU A 440 -7.70 -26.19 -8.40
N VAL A 441 -8.73 -25.34 -8.32
CA VAL A 441 -9.87 -25.56 -7.42
C VAL A 441 -10.63 -26.83 -7.80
N ALA A 442 -10.82 -27.11 -9.10
CA ALA A 442 -11.45 -28.35 -9.54
C ALA A 442 -10.64 -29.60 -9.18
N ALA A 443 -9.31 -29.55 -9.30
CA ALA A 443 -8.43 -30.70 -9.06
C ALA A 443 -8.15 -30.96 -7.57
N MET A 444 -7.97 -29.90 -6.76
CA MET A 444 -7.46 -29.98 -5.39
C MET A 444 -8.43 -29.38 -4.37
N GLY A 445 -9.74 -29.53 -4.61
CA GLY A 445 -10.82 -28.74 -3.99
C GLY A 445 -10.70 -28.46 -2.50
N ARG A 446 -10.43 -29.46 -1.65
CA ARG A 446 -10.30 -29.25 -0.19
C ARG A 446 -9.08 -28.38 0.16
N VAL A 447 -7.92 -28.66 -0.43
CA VAL A 447 -6.69 -27.91 -0.18
C VAL A 447 -6.83 -26.49 -0.70
N MET A 448 -7.30 -26.32 -1.93
CA MET A 448 -7.48 -24.98 -2.52
C MET A 448 -8.56 -24.18 -1.78
N THR A 449 -9.58 -24.83 -1.21
CA THR A 449 -10.56 -24.15 -0.35
C THR A 449 -9.92 -23.61 0.92
N ALA A 450 -9.02 -24.36 1.56
CA ALA A 450 -8.27 -23.88 2.71
C ALA A 450 -7.34 -22.70 2.33
N VAL A 451 -6.63 -22.79 1.20
CA VAL A 451 -5.79 -21.70 0.71
C VAL A 451 -6.62 -20.44 0.41
N MET A 452 -7.77 -20.58 -0.24
CA MET A 452 -8.70 -19.48 -0.45
C MET A 452 -9.24 -18.93 0.88
N ALA A 453 -9.47 -19.76 1.89
CA ALA A 453 -9.89 -19.31 3.22
C ALA A 453 -8.84 -18.43 3.90
N VAL A 454 -7.56 -18.75 3.73
CA VAL A 454 -6.43 -17.90 4.14
C VAL A 454 -6.46 -16.58 3.37
N GLY A 455 -6.57 -16.63 2.04
CA GLY A 455 -6.59 -15.45 1.19
C GLY A 455 -7.77 -14.48 1.44
N LYS A 456 -8.94 -15.01 1.80
CA LYS A 456 -10.12 -14.22 2.24
C LYS A 456 -9.85 -13.42 3.52
N ARG A 457 -8.87 -13.85 4.31
CA ARG A 457 -8.49 -13.30 5.62
C ARG A 457 -7.00 -12.93 5.63
N SER A 458 -6.54 -12.35 4.52
CA SER A 458 -5.12 -12.13 4.27
C SER A 458 -4.45 -11.20 5.27
N LEU A 459 -5.16 -10.20 5.83
CA LEU A 459 -4.60 -9.28 6.82
C LEU A 459 -4.36 -10.01 8.15
N THR A 460 -5.32 -10.81 8.61
CA THR A 460 -5.16 -11.64 9.82
C THR A 460 -3.99 -12.60 9.68
N PHE A 461 -3.95 -13.36 8.58
CA PHE A 461 -2.94 -14.41 8.42
C PHE A 461 -1.57 -13.89 7.99
N TYR A 462 -1.50 -12.71 7.38
CA TYR A 462 -0.22 -12.00 7.20
C TYR A 462 0.41 -11.69 8.58
N LEU A 463 -0.34 -11.06 9.48
CA LEU A 463 0.18 -10.71 10.80
C LEU A 463 0.51 -11.97 11.61
N LEU A 464 -0.34 -12.99 11.57
CA LEU A 464 -0.08 -14.25 12.26
C LEU A 464 1.20 -14.92 11.75
N ASN A 465 1.35 -15.10 10.44
CA ASN A 465 2.55 -15.73 9.88
C ASN A 465 3.81 -14.95 10.25
N SER A 466 3.78 -13.62 10.15
CA SER A 466 4.93 -12.79 10.48
C SER A 466 5.30 -12.88 11.97
N VAL A 467 4.31 -12.88 12.87
CA VAL A 467 4.55 -13.06 14.32
C VAL A 467 5.11 -14.45 14.62
N LEU A 468 4.55 -15.51 14.03
CA LEU A 468 5.03 -16.87 14.26
C LEU A 468 6.48 -17.05 13.79
N VAL A 469 6.80 -16.53 12.61
CA VAL A 469 8.17 -16.54 12.07
C VAL A 469 9.11 -15.76 12.98
N ALA A 470 8.74 -14.55 13.40
CA ALA A 470 9.56 -13.73 14.29
C ALA A 470 9.80 -14.42 15.64
N VAL A 471 8.75 -14.95 16.28
CA VAL A 471 8.87 -15.66 17.56
C VAL A 471 9.84 -16.83 17.48
N VAL A 472 9.79 -17.62 16.41
CA VAL A 472 10.63 -18.81 16.26
C VAL A 472 12.07 -18.45 15.94
N LEU A 473 12.31 -17.52 15.02
CA LEU A 473 13.64 -17.29 14.44
C LEU A 473 14.41 -16.13 15.08
N HIS A 474 13.74 -15.14 15.66
CA HIS A 474 14.41 -13.97 16.20
C HIS A 474 15.27 -14.35 17.43
N PRO A 475 16.57 -13.95 17.49
CA PRO A 475 17.49 -14.36 18.56
C PRO A 475 17.01 -14.03 19.98
N ASP A 476 16.44 -12.84 20.17
CA ASP A 476 15.92 -12.39 21.47
C ASP A 476 14.58 -13.04 21.91
N LEU A 477 13.98 -13.91 21.06
CA LEU A 477 12.73 -14.62 21.37
C LEU A 477 13.01 -16.11 21.61
N VAL A 478 12.53 -17.01 20.76
CA VAL A 478 12.91 -18.44 20.84
C VAL A 478 14.31 -18.66 20.26
N GLY A 479 14.69 -17.88 19.25
CA GLY A 479 16.06 -17.86 18.71
C GLY A 479 16.51 -19.17 18.04
N LEU A 480 15.64 -19.84 17.27
CA LEU A 480 16.05 -21.01 16.50
C LEU A 480 17.06 -20.61 15.41
N SER A 481 18.33 -20.94 15.62
CA SER A 481 19.38 -20.76 14.62
C SER A 481 19.23 -21.78 13.49
N THR A 482 19.14 -21.30 12.25
CA THR A 482 19.01 -22.14 11.06
C THR A 482 19.56 -21.42 9.83
N GLY A 483 19.98 -22.19 8.82
CA GLY A 483 20.21 -21.67 7.47
C GLY A 483 18.90 -21.38 6.70
N PRO A 484 19.01 -20.84 5.47
CA PRO A 484 17.89 -20.51 4.60
C PRO A 484 16.86 -21.63 4.44
N LEU A 485 17.29 -22.89 4.28
CA LEU A 485 16.35 -23.99 4.08
C LEU A 485 15.43 -24.19 5.29
N GLY A 486 15.99 -24.19 6.50
CA GLY A 486 15.17 -24.35 7.71
C GLY A 486 14.29 -23.12 7.97
N ALA A 487 14.73 -21.92 7.60
CA ALA A 487 13.90 -20.72 7.65
C ALA A 487 12.65 -20.84 6.74
N LEU A 488 12.83 -21.34 5.50
CA LEU A 488 11.70 -21.66 4.61
C LEU A 488 10.77 -22.71 5.22
N GLY A 489 11.33 -23.70 5.93
CA GLY A 489 10.57 -24.70 6.69
C GLY A 489 9.72 -24.09 7.80
N VAL A 490 10.27 -23.16 8.58
CA VAL A 490 9.55 -22.42 9.62
C VAL A 490 8.39 -21.62 9.02
N ALA A 491 8.63 -20.90 7.92
CA ALA A 491 7.59 -20.17 7.21
C ALA A 491 6.46 -21.08 6.70
N ALA A 492 6.81 -22.24 6.14
CA ALA A 492 5.84 -23.25 5.72
C ALA A 492 5.02 -23.77 6.92
N GLY A 493 5.66 -24.03 8.06
CA GLY A 493 5.00 -24.41 9.31
C GLY A 493 4.01 -23.35 9.79
N ALA A 494 4.42 -22.08 9.85
CA ALA A 494 3.55 -20.97 10.20
C ALA A 494 2.33 -20.86 9.26
N TRP A 495 2.55 -21.03 7.95
CA TRP A 495 1.47 -21.00 6.97
C TRP A 495 0.51 -22.19 7.08
N LEU A 496 0.99 -23.40 7.44
CA LEU A 496 0.15 -24.57 7.72
C LEU A 496 -0.73 -24.34 8.96
N VAL A 497 -0.22 -23.65 9.98
CA VAL A 497 -1.03 -23.19 11.13
C VAL A 497 -2.13 -22.24 10.65
N SER A 498 -1.78 -21.26 9.81
CA SER A 498 -2.74 -20.35 9.19
C SER A 498 -3.81 -21.07 8.36
N LEU A 499 -3.45 -22.09 7.57
CA LEU A 499 -4.40 -22.91 6.81
C LEU A 499 -5.40 -23.62 7.74
N SER A 500 -4.92 -24.18 8.83
CA SER A 500 -5.74 -24.90 9.81
C SER A 500 -6.75 -23.95 10.46
N LEU A 501 -6.28 -22.81 10.96
CA LEU A 501 -7.13 -21.78 11.58
C LEU A 501 -8.11 -21.16 10.57
N ALA A 502 -7.66 -20.90 9.34
CA ALA A 502 -8.51 -20.37 8.27
C ALA A 502 -9.64 -21.34 7.94
N THR A 503 -9.36 -22.64 7.91
CA THR A 503 -10.36 -23.68 7.67
C THR A 503 -11.41 -23.70 8.78
N VAL A 504 -10.99 -23.57 10.04
CA VAL A 504 -11.92 -23.46 11.19
C VAL A 504 -12.80 -22.22 11.06
N LEU A 505 -12.21 -21.06 10.77
CA LEU A 505 -12.97 -19.81 10.59
C LEU A 505 -13.91 -19.87 9.38
N GLU A 506 -13.51 -20.54 8.30
CA GLU A 506 -14.35 -20.73 7.11
C GLU A 506 -15.56 -21.61 7.41
N ARG A 507 -15.35 -22.74 8.10
CA ARG A 507 -16.45 -23.63 8.52
C ARG A 507 -17.41 -22.93 9.48
N ALA A 508 -16.90 -22.07 10.35
CA ALA A 508 -17.71 -21.28 11.27
C ALA A 508 -18.37 -20.04 10.61
N GLY A 509 -18.12 -19.77 9.33
CA GLY A 509 -18.63 -18.57 8.64
C GLY A 509 -18.11 -17.25 9.21
N ARG A 510 -16.99 -17.26 9.96
CA ARG A 510 -16.46 -16.08 10.67
C ARG A 510 -15.39 -15.38 9.83
N PRO A 511 -15.44 -14.04 9.69
CA PRO A 511 -14.34 -13.27 9.11
C PRO A 511 -13.11 -13.29 10.05
N GLY A 512 -11.91 -13.01 9.51
CA GLY A 512 -10.72 -12.89 10.34
C GLY A 512 -10.80 -11.69 11.29
N PRO A 513 -10.19 -11.74 12.49
CA PRO A 513 -10.27 -10.66 13.47
C PRO A 513 -9.81 -9.29 12.94
N MET A 514 -8.75 -9.26 12.14
CA MET A 514 -8.21 -8.01 11.60
C MET A 514 -9.05 -7.48 10.45
N GLU A 515 -9.64 -8.36 9.63
CA GLU A 515 -10.63 -7.98 8.63
C GLU A 515 -11.87 -7.40 9.29
N GLN A 516 -12.31 -7.95 10.43
CA GLN A 516 -13.43 -7.40 11.20
C GLN A 516 -13.11 -6.02 11.75
N LEU A 517 -11.94 -5.84 12.35
CA LEU A 517 -11.49 -4.54 12.86
C LEU A 517 -11.46 -3.50 11.74
N MET A 518 -10.83 -3.84 10.61
CA MET A 518 -10.78 -2.99 9.42
C MET A 518 -12.18 -2.65 8.91
N ALA A 519 -13.09 -3.64 8.84
CA ALA A 519 -14.46 -3.42 8.37
C ALA A 519 -15.27 -2.52 9.30
N ARG A 520 -15.03 -2.55 10.62
CA ARG A 520 -15.72 -1.67 11.57
C ARG A 520 -15.29 -0.21 11.43
N VAL A 521 -14.00 0.04 11.21
CA VAL A 521 -13.47 1.41 11.11
C VAL A 521 -13.70 2.02 9.72
N VAL A 522 -13.71 1.20 8.67
CA VAL A 522 -13.90 1.68 7.29
C VAL A 522 -15.37 1.97 6.98
N ARG A 523 -16.34 1.40 7.70
CA ARG A 523 -17.77 1.76 7.56
C ARG A 523 -17.99 3.23 7.91
#